data_AF-A0A378AVU1-F1
#
_entry.id   AF-A0A378AVU1-F1
#
_cell.length_a   1.000
_cell.length_b   1.000
_cell.length_c   1.000
_cell.angle_alpha   90.00
_cell.angle_beta   90.00
_cell.angle_gamma   90.00
#
_symmetry.space_group_name_H-M   'P 1'
#
loop_
_entity.id
_entity.type
_entity.pdbx_description
1 polymer ?
#
loop_
_entity_poly.entity_id
_entity_poly.type
_entity_poly.pdbx_seq_one_letter_code
_entity_poly.pdbx_strand_id
1 'polypeptide(L)'
;MLSPAIITLPWRPDAAEHYFAPLSALPWAMLLHSGFADHPHNRFDILVAAPRATLLTRDEQTWVDDGETVVVSAEDPLQLLQQQLDRQPFTPQPHDDLPFLGGALGLFGYDLGRRFERLPSHAQADYRAGGYGGGDL
;
A
#
# COMPACT_ATOMS: atom_id res chain seq x y z
N MET A 1 8.23 -20.70 9.04
CA MET A 1 7.37 -19.99 8.07
C MET A 1 5.99 -19.94 8.67
N LEU A 2 5.46 -18.74 8.89
CA LEU A 2 4.13 -18.53 9.44
C LEU A 2 3.16 -18.32 8.27
N SER A 3 2.05 -19.06 8.26
CA SER A 3 0.93 -18.85 7.35
C SER A 3 -0.16 -18.04 8.06
N PRO A 4 -0.94 -17.22 7.34
CA PRO A 4 -1.94 -16.37 7.97
C PRO A 4 -3.11 -17.24 8.44
N ALA A 5 -3.73 -16.86 9.56
CA ALA A 5 -5.00 -17.43 9.95
C ALA A 5 -6.09 -16.89 9.00
N ILE A 6 -6.89 -17.79 8.43
CA ILE A 6 -7.95 -17.44 7.48
C ILE A 6 -9.31 -17.64 8.14
N ILE A 7 -10.14 -16.62 8.10
CA ILE A 7 -11.54 -16.67 8.55
C ILE A 7 -12.42 -16.24 7.38
N THR A 8 -13.35 -17.12 7.00
CA THR A 8 -14.32 -16.83 5.95
C THR A 8 -15.49 -16.04 6.53
N LEU A 9 -15.81 -14.91 5.90
CA LEU A 9 -16.99 -14.11 6.25
C LEU A 9 -18.20 -14.51 5.39
N PRO A 10 -19.44 -14.21 5.83
CA PRO A 10 -20.64 -14.48 5.04
C PRO A 10 -20.57 -13.85 3.65
N TRP A 11 -20.90 -14.65 2.63
CA TRP A 11 -20.91 -14.19 1.24
C TRP A 11 -21.96 -13.11 0.98
N ARG A 12 -21.59 -12.13 0.16
CA ARG A 12 -22.48 -11.12 -0.40
C ARG A 12 -21.86 -10.49 -1.65
N PRO A 13 -22.67 -10.08 -2.63
CA PRO A 13 -22.16 -9.49 -3.87
C PRO A 13 -21.49 -8.13 -3.67
N ASP A 14 -21.89 -7.36 -2.65
CA ASP A 14 -21.40 -6.02 -2.32
C ASP A 14 -20.34 -6.04 -1.20
N ALA A 15 -19.67 -7.18 -0.97
CA ALA A 15 -18.80 -7.38 0.19
C ALA A 15 -17.71 -6.29 0.31
N ALA A 16 -17.05 -5.99 -0.81
CA ALA A 16 -15.99 -5.00 -0.87
C ALA A 16 -16.46 -3.62 -0.37
N GLU A 17 -17.55 -3.11 -0.94
CA GLU A 17 -18.12 -1.81 -0.56
C GLU A 17 -18.66 -1.84 0.87
N HIS A 18 -19.35 -2.90 1.25
CA HIS A 18 -19.94 -3.03 2.59
C HIS A 18 -18.89 -2.99 3.69
N TYR A 19 -17.79 -3.72 3.54
CA TYR A 19 -16.71 -3.76 4.54
C TYR A 19 -15.77 -2.55 4.43
N PHE A 20 -15.68 -1.89 3.25
CA PHE A 20 -14.88 -0.68 3.09
C PHE A 20 -15.55 0.58 3.62
N ALA A 21 -16.88 0.69 3.50
CA ALA A 21 -17.62 1.88 3.90
C ALA A 21 -17.27 2.41 5.31
N PRO A 22 -17.17 1.59 6.37
CA PRO A 22 -16.78 2.10 7.69
C PRO A 22 -15.29 2.46 7.80
N LEU A 23 -14.45 1.98 6.89
CA LEU A 23 -12.99 2.18 6.92
C LEU A 23 -12.53 3.32 5.99
N SER A 24 -13.38 3.78 5.07
CA SER A 24 -12.99 4.67 3.97
C SER A 24 -12.41 6.02 4.40
N ALA A 25 -12.72 6.46 5.63
CA ALA A 25 -12.20 7.70 6.21
C ALA A 25 -10.89 7.51 6.99
N LEU A 26 -10.47 6.26 7.25
CA LEU A 26 -9.24 5.99 7.96
C LEU A 26 -8.04 6.30 7.06
N PRO A 27 -6.99 6.97 7.59
CA PRO A 27 -5.73 7.06 6.89
C PRO A 27 -5.24 5.67 6.49
N TRP A 28 -4.72 5.55 5.27
CA TRP A 28 -4.19 4.31 4.70
C TRP A 28 -5.22 3.19 4.46
N ALA A 29 -6.52 3.45 4.61
CA ALA A 29 -7.53 2.54 4.09
C ALA A 29 -7.50 2.56 2.56
N MET A 30 -7.37 1.39 1.95
CA MET A 30 -7.29 1.23 0.51
C MET A 30 -8.20 0.10 0.05
N LEU A 31 -8.84 0.31 -1.09
CA LEU A 31 -9.67 -0.66 -1.77
C LEU A 31 -9.19 -0.79 -3.22
N LEU A 32 -8.81 -2.00 -3.60
CA LEU A 32 -8.62 -2.41 -4.99
C LEU A 32 -9.88 -3.15 -5.41
N HIS A 33 -10.76 -2.45 -6.14
CA HIS A 33 -12.02 -3.00 -6.61
C HIS A 33 -11.93 -3.38 -8.08
N SER A 34 -12.37 -4.60 -8.39
CA SER A 34 -12.42 -5.18 -9.73
C SER A 34 -13.51 -4.57 -10.62
N GLY A 35 -14.37 -3.70 -10.06
CA GLY A 35 -15.36 -2.92 -10.80
C GLY A 35 -16.51 -3.73 -11.39
N PHE A 36 -16.74 -4.95 -10.87
CA PHE A 36 -17.75 -5.90 -11.36
C PHE A 36 -17.68 -6.21 -12.86
N ALA A 37 -16.53 -5.94 -13.50
CA ALA A 37 -16.40 -6.10 -14.94
C ALA A 37 -16.26 -7.58 -15.31
N ASP A 38 -16.98 -8.00 -16.34
CA ASP A 38 -16.99 -9.39 -16.82
C ASP A 38 -15.72 -9.67 -17.64
N HIS A 39 -14.60 -9.90 -16.95
CA HIS A 39 -13.30 -10.15 -17.55
C HIS A 39 -12.48 -11.14 -16.67
N PRO A 40 -11.69 -12.05 -17.26
CA PRO A 40 -10.97 -13.10 -16.53
C PRO A 40 -9.94 -12.61 -15.49
N HIS A 41 -9.63 -11.32 -15.43
CA HIS A 41 -8.67 -10.73 -14.47
C HIS A 41 -9.35 -9.93 -13.34
N ASN A 42 -10.66 -10.06 -13.18
CA ASN A 42 -11.46 -9.21 -12.30
C ASN A 42 -12.05 -10.01 -11.12
N ARG A 43 -11.38 -11.10 -10.75
CA ARG A 43 -11.91 -12.09 -9.81
C ARG A 43 -11.96 -11.60 -8.36
N PHE A 44 -11.12 -10.65 -7.99
CA PHE A 44 -10.87 -10.31 -6.60
C PHE A 44 -11.02 -8.83 -6.32
N ASP A 45 -11.66 -8.54 -5.18
CA ASP A 45 -11.58 -7.25 -4.51
C ASP A 45 -10.68 -7.39 -3.28
N ILE A 46 -9.75 -6.44 -3.11
CA ILE A 46 -8.80 -6.46 -2.00
C ILE A 46 -8.98 -5.19 -1.19
N LEU A 47 -9.18 -5.35 0.12
CA LEU A 47 -9.29 -4.28 1.08
C LEU A 47 -8.17 -4.38 2.11
N VAL A 48 -7.54 -3.25 2.42
CA VAL A 48 -6.56 -3.13 3.49
C VAL A 48 -6.80 -1.85 4.29
N ALA A 49 -6.45 -1.87 5.57
CA ALA A 49 -6.47 -0.71 6.46
C ALA A 49 -5.51 -0.96 7.63
N ALA A 50 -5.20 0.09 8.40
CA ALA A 50 -4.35 0.03 9.59
C ALA A 50 -3.00 -0.68 9.32
N PRO A 51 -2.15 -0.11 8.45
CA PRO A 51 -0.87 -0.70 8.11
C PRO A 51 0.04 -0.79 9.34
N ARG A 52 0.87 -1.83 9.38
CA ARG A 52 1.93 -1.97 10.41
C ARG A 52 3.09 -1.00 10.17
N ALA A 53 3.41 -0.72 8.91
CA ALA A 53 4.45 0.20 8.51
C ALA A 53 3.98 1.01 7.30
N THR A 54 4.43 2.26 7.18
CA THR A 54 4.13 3.14 6.05
C THR A 54 5.41 3.71 5.46
N LEU A 55 5.42 3.85 4.14
CA LEU A 55 6.48 4.54 3.41
C LEU A 55 5.85 5.69 2.64
N LEU A 56 6.31 6.90 2.91
CA LEU A 56 5.92 8.10 2.17
C LEU A 56 7.17 8.65 1.49
N THR A 57 7.17 8.70 0.15
CA THR A 57 8.24 9.35 -0.60
C THR A 57 7.78 10.72 -1.07
N ARG A 58 8.58 11.74 -0.82
CA ARG A 58 8.42 13.08 -1.41
C ARG A 58 9.78 13.59 -1.83
N ASP A 59 9.85 14.10 -3.05
CA ASP A 59 11.08 14.58 -3.65
C ASP A 59 12.18 13.50 -3.50
N GLU A 60 13.31 13.85 -2.89
CA GLU A 60 14.45 12.96 -2.72
C GLU A 60 14.43 12.15 -1.40
N GLN A 61 13.36 12.26 -0.61
CA GLN A 61 13.28 11.69 0.73
C GLN A 61 12.13 10.71 0.89
N THR A 62 12.39 9.63 1.62
CA THR A 62 11.41 8.64 2.03
C THR A 62 11.34 8.61 3.55
N TRP A 63 10.15 8.86 4.10
CA TRP A 63 9.83 8.62 5.50
C TRP A 63 9.35 7.17 5.63
N VAL A 64 10.02 6.41 6.47
CA VAL A 64 9.67 5.03 6.82
C VAL A 64 9.25 5.03 8.27
N ASP A 65 7.97 4.79 8.51
CA ASP A 65 7.37 4.67 9.83
C ASP A 65 6.99 3.21 10.05
N ASP A 66 7.65 2.53 10.98
CA ASP A 66 7.40 1.12 11.29
C ASP A 66 6.46 0.91 12.50
N GLY A 67 5.82 1.98 12.96
CA GLY A 67 4.94 2.01 14.13
C GLY A 67 5.68 2.20 15.45
N GLU A 68 7.00 2.05 15.48
CA GLU A 68 7.84 2.31 16.66
C GLU A 68 8.75 3.52 16.44
N THR A 69 9.30 3.63 15.24
CA THR A 69 10.25 4.66 14.85
C THR A 69 9.94 5.23 13.47
N VAL A 70 10.35 6.48 13.26
CA VAL A 70 10.32 7.13 11.97
C VAL A 70 11.75 7.41 11.54
N VAL A 71 12.14 6.87 10.39
CA VAL A 71 13.45 7.10 9.77
C VAL A 71 13.25 7.82 8.44
N VAL A 72 14.12 8.79 8.15
CA VAL A 72 14.17 9.47 6.87
C VAL A 72 15.39 8.99 6.11
N SER A 73 15.19 8.51 4.88
CA SER A 73 16.28 8.05 4.00
C SER A 73 16.15 8.66 2.61
N ALA A 74 17.30 8.92 1.99
CA ALA A 74 17.39 9.33 0.59
C ALA A 74 17.72 8.15 -0.35
N GLU A 75 17.68 6.91 0.15
CA GLU A 75 17.85 5.69 -0.65
C GLU A 75 16.66 5.48 -1.62
N ASP A 76 16.85 4.54 -2.54
CA ASP A 76 15.82 4.10 -3.47
C ASP A 76 14.54 3.67 -2.69
N PRO A 77 13.37 4.28 -2.95
CA PRO A 77 12.13 3.95 -2.26
C PRO A 77 11.68 2.49 -2.39
N LEU A 78 11.95 1.84 -3.53
CA LEU A 78 11.62 0.43 -3.74
C LEU A 78 12.58 -0.49 -2.99
N GLN A 79 13.85 -0.09 -2.84
CA GLN A 79 14.78 -0.79 -1.97
C GLN A 79 14.34 -0.69 -0.50
N LEU A 80 13.94 0.50 -0.05
CA LEU A 80 13.40 0.70 1.30
C LEU A 80 12.13 -0.13 1.53
N LEU A 81 11.25 -0.19 0.53
CA LEU A 81 10.07 -1.05 0.56
C LEU A 81 10.43 -2.53 0.72
N GLN A 82 11.39 -3.02 -0.08
CA GLN A 82 11.85 -4.40 0.00
C GLN A 82 12.46 -4.71 1.36
N GLN A 83 13.29 -3.81 1.90
CA GLN A 83 13.85 -3.97 3.25
C GLN A 83 12.76 -4.09 4.32
N GLN A 84 11.67 -3.32 4.20
CA GLN A 84 10.54 -3.41 5.14
C GLN A 84 9.75 -4.72 5.00
N LEU A 85 9.63 -5.25 3.78
CA LEU A 85 9.03 -6.57 3.53
C LEU A 85 9.90 -7.69 4.12
N ASP A 86 11.21 -7.64 3.89
CA ASP A 86 12.17 -8.67 4.35
C ASP A 86 12.27 -8.74 5.88
N ARG A 87 11.99 -7.63 6.58
CA ARG A 87 11.94 -7.58 8.05
C ARG A 87 10.72 -8.27 8.64
N GLN A 88 9.68 -8.54 7.85
CA GLN A 88 8.51 -9.24 8.34
C GLN A 88 8.81 -10.74 8.45
N PRO A 89 8.41 -11.41 9.55
CA PRO A 89 8.63 -12.85 9.73
C PRO A 89 7.69 -13.73 8.87
N PHE A 90 7.02 -13.12 7.88
CA PHE A 90 5.88 -13.67 7.19
C PHE A 90 6.19 -13.84 5.69
N THR A 91 6.41 -15.10 5.31
CA THR A 91 6.70 -15.52 3.94
C THR A 91 5.71 -16.64 3.57
N PRO A 92 4.45 -16.28 3.28
CA PRO A 92 3.44 -17.27 2.95
C PRO A 92 3.79 -17.91 1.60
N GLN A 93 3.41 -19.18 1.44
CA GLN A 93 3.46 -19.80 0.12
C GLN A 93 2.37 -19.19 -0.77
N PRO A 94 2.60 -19.10 -2.10
CA PRO A 94 1.59 -18.66 -3.05
C PRO A 94 0.29 -19.47 -2.93
N HIS A 95 -0.85 -18.80 -3.14
CA HIS A 95 -2.18 -19.41 -3.04
C HIS A 95 -3.07 -18.93 -4.19
N ASP A 96 -3.68 -19.87 -4.93
CA ASP A 96 -4.43 -19.54 -6.16
C ASP A 96 -5.68 -18.69 -5.91
N ASP A 97 -6.34 -18.89 -4.77
CA ASP A 97 -7.55 -18.13 -4.40
C ASP A 97 -7.29 -16.91 -3.51
N LEU A 98 -6.04 -16.64 -3.15
CA LEU A 98 -5.66 -15.53 -2.28
C LEU A 98 -4.46 -14.80 -2.89
N PRO A 99 -4.68 -13.92 -3.88
CA PRO A 99 -3.61 -13.29 -4.66
C PRO A 99 -2.76 -12.31 -3.82
N PHE A 100 -3.28 -11.88 -2.68
CA PHE A 100 -2.60 -11.01 -1.72
C PHE A 100 -2.79 -11.56 -0.31
N LEU A 101 -1.70 -12.04 0.29
CA LEU A 101 -1.69 -12.63 1.64
C LEU A 101 -1.12 -11.66 2.68
N GLY A 102 -1.09 -10.37 2.37
CA GLY A 102 -0.35 -9.36 3.13
C GLY A 102 0.98 -9.03 2.45
N GLY A 103 1.47 -7.82 2.72
CA GLY A 103 2.61 -7.22 2.04
C GLY A 103 2.40 -5.73 1.86
N ALA A 104 3.01 -5.16 0.82
CA ALA A 104 2.86 -3.75 0.50
C ALA A 104 1.69 -3.50 -0.45
N LEU A 105 0.91 -2.46 -0.17
CA LEU A 105 -0.14 -1.95 -1.03
C LEU A 105 -0.14 -0.43 -0.91
N GLY A 106 -0.20 0.26 -2.04
CA GLY A 106 -0.10 1.72 -2.05
C GLY A 106 -0.12 2.32 -3.44
N LEU A 107 0.17 3.62 -3.48
CA LEU A 107 0.26 4.40 -4.69
C LEU A 107 1.73 4.60 -5.08
N PHE A 108 2.08 4.19 -6.30
CA PHE A 108 3.32 4.59 -6.95
C PHE A 108 3.01 5.75 -7.90
N GLY A 109 3.19 6.98 -7.42
CA GLY A 109 2.92 8.18 -8.21
C GLY A 109 3.87 8.31 -9.41
N TYR A 110 3.42 8.96 -10.48
CA TYR A 110 4.19 9.10 -11.72
C TYR A 110 5.60 9.70 -11.48
N ASP A 111 5.69 10.74 -10.65
CA ASP A 111 6.96 11.42 -10.36
C ASP A 111 7.93 10.56 -9.53
N LEU A 112 7.49 9.44 -8.95
CA LEU A 112 8.41 8.47 -8.34
C LEU A 112 9.44 7.97 -9.37
N GLY A 113 9.07 7.92 -10.66
CA GLY A 113 9.99 7.58 -11.75
C GLY A 113 11.25 8.44 -11.80
N ARG A 114 11.19 9.69 -11.31
CA ARG A 114 12.35 10.61 -11.24
C ARG A 114 13.43 10.13 -10.27
N ARG A 115 13.11 9.20 -9.36
CA ARG A 115 14.07 8.56 -8.46
C ARG A 115 14.92 7.50 -9.15
N PHE A 116 14.43 6.95 -10.26
CA PHE A 116 15.13 5.91 -11.03
C PHE A 116 15.77 6.48 -12.30
N GLU A 117 15.22 7.59 -12.84
CA GLU A 117 15.64 8.18 -14.11
C GLU A 117 15.85 9.70 -14.02
N ARG A 118 16.88 10.21 -14.70
CA ARG A 118 17.12 11.66 -14.81
C ARG A 118 16.19 12.27 -15.84
N LEU A 119 15.05 12.79 -15.39
CA LEU A 119 14.09 13.49 -16.23
C LEU A 119 14.23 15.01 -16.08
N PRO A 120 14.13 15.79 -17.18
CA PRO A 120 14.12 17.24 -17.07
C PRO A 120 12.89 17.72 -16.30
N SER A 121 13.06 18.80 -15.53
CA SER A 121 12.01 19.39 -14.70
C SER A 121 11.39 20.60 -15.40
N HIS A 122 10.49 20.33 -16.35
CA HIS A 122 9.77 21.37 -17.11
C HIS A 122 8.34 21.61 -16.61
N ALA A 123 7.72 20.61 -15.98
CA ALA A 123 6.36 20.70 -15.47
C ALA A 123 6.34 21.26 -14.05
N GLN A 124 5.35 22.09 -13.74
CA GLN A 124 5.14 22.63 -12.39
C GLN A 124 4.56 21.54 -11.47
N ALA A 125 5.12 21.41 -10.27
CA ALA A 125 4.67 20.43 -9.27
C ALA A 125 3.45 20.96 -8.50
N ASP A 126 2.31 21.02 -9.17
CA ASP A 126 1.08 21.62 -8.61
C ASP A 126 0.28 20.69 -7.72
N TYR A 127 0.57 19.38 -7.78
CA TYR A 127 -0.10 18.35 -6.98
C TYR A 127 0.88 17.66 -6.05
N ARG A 128 0.57 17.69 -4.74
CA ARG A 128 1.32 16.99 -3.70
C ARG A 128 0.47 15.87 -3.14
N ALA A 129 0.66 14.65 -3.64
CA ALA A 129 -0.02 13.47 -3.13
C ALA A 129 0.62 13.00 -1.81
N GLY A 130 -0.21 12.83 -0.77
CA GLY A 130 0.18 12.26 0.53
C GLY A 130 0.93 13.23 1.43
N GLY A 131 0.35 13.63 2.56
CA GLY A 131 1.03 14.37 3.63
C GLY A 131 1.23 13.47 4.83
N TYR A 132 2.41 13.53 5.45
CA TYR A 132 2.61 12.90 6.74
C TYR A 132 1.79 13.69 7.77
N GLY A 133 0.61 13.18 8.09
CA GLY A 133 -0.23 13.70 9.16
C GLY A 133 0.32 13.25 10.51
N GLY A 134 1.55 13.67 10.82
CA GLY A 134 2.02 13.67 12.20
C GLY A 134 1.24 14.77 12.91
N GLY A 135 0.32 14.38 13.79
CA GLY A 135 -0.26 15.32 14.73
C GLY A 135 0.86 16.04 15.49
N ASP A 136 0.63 17.33 15.74
CA ASP A 136 1.46 18.14 16.63
C ASP A 136 1.72 17.40 17.96
N LEU A 137 2.95 17.60 18.46
CA LEU A 137 3.51 17.29 19.79
C LEU A 137 2.54 16.80 20.88
#